data_AF-A0A914M8A6-F1
#
_entry.id   AF-A0A914M8A6-F1
#
_cell.length_a   1.000
_cell.length_b   1.000
_cell.length_c   1.000
_cell.angle_alpha   90.00
_cell.angle_beta   90.00
_cell.angle_gamma   90.00
#
_symmetry.space_group_name_H-M   'P 1'
#
loop_
_entity.id
_entity.type
_entity.pdbx_description
1 polymer ?
#
loop_
_entity_poly.entity_id
_entity_poly.type
_entity_poly.pdbx_seq_one_letter_code
_entity_poly.pdbx_strand_id
1 'polypeptide(L)'
;MVTTSALWAHSYLFAIVVGALVKRDISKRCAVWAEPSMVDIAHKEFEETEKMLEIATELMGEYRWGRFDMIVLPPFFSFGGMENPCMTFVTPTIIAGDRSLTTVVAHEIAHSWTGNLVTNASWEHFWLNEGFTEFVEYKILGKMFGEQFRLFMHLSGWEDHLRMCIYETFHPEHPFTRLIVPLDGQCADDVFSPIPYQKGAALLLLLEQRLGDPPRFEQFLRSYINKFAYKSIVTDEWMDYLYEFYDDKRSILDSINWNNWLHRPGMPPQKPTFDETLLKICKSLANKWLYGSDKEINELGANEFEEMMTAQKEKFFSLLDVDISSGGAHSFNHERIQIMEKKYSLNTTGNCDVKCQWILVALQAKWEPIIPIALKFVSDIGRVKYVRPCYQRMFEWKVSRESALETFEKNKPRMHNFTIQFVQSLLNNKNKKGANNEMVGNN
;
A
#
# COMPACT_ATOMS: atom_id res chain seq x y z
N MET A 1 23.56 -20.23 29.80
CA MET A 1 23.77 -20.90 28.50
C MET A 1 22.88 -20.18 27.50
N VAL A 2 23.47 -19.40 26.59
CA VAL A 2 22.72 -18.85 25.46
C VAL A 2 22.57 -20.00 24.49
N THR A 3 21.44 -20.69 24.53
CA THR A 3 21.04 -21.57 23.43
C THR A 3 20.87 -20.67 22.23
N THR A 4 21.85 -20.61 21.35
CA THR A 4 21.67 -20.10 19.99
C THR A 4 20.73 -21.07 19.28
N SER A 5 19.43 -20.97 19.54
CA SER A 5 18.42 -21.55 18.68
C SER A 5 18.60 -20.88 17.33
N ALA A 6 19.05 -21.64 16.33
CA ALA A 6 19.07 -21.14 14.96
C ALA A 6 17.67 -20.59 14.62
N LEU A 7 17.61 -19.31 14.23
CA LEU A 7 16.39 -18.73 13.68
C LEU A 7 16.20 -19.34 12.29
N TRP A 8 15.04 -19.93 12.05
CA TRP A 8 14.66 -20.48 10.76
C TRP A 8 13.91 -19.41 9.97
N ALA A 9 14.23 -19.26 8.68
CA ALA A 9 13.51 -18.40 7.75
C ALA A 9 13.30 -19.15 6.43
N HIS A 10 12.18 -18.87 5.76
CA HIS A 10 11.83 -19.49 4.48
C HIS A 10 12.68 -18.93 3.34
N SER A 11 12.83 -19.70 2.27
CA SER A 11 13.75 -19.36 1.16
C SER A 11 13.38 -18.06 0.42
N TYR A 12 12.10 -17.67 0.38
CA TYR A 12 11.67 -16.43 -0.26
C TYR A 12 12.17 -15.17 0.47
N LEU A 13 12.54 -15.31 1.76
CA LEU A 13 13.08 -14.24 2.58
C LEU A 13 14.59 -14.07 2.44
N PHE A 14 15.27 -14.99 1.76
CA PHE A 14 16.70 -14.88 1.49
C PHE A 14 16.97 -13.71 0.55
N ALA A 15 17.87 -12.81 0.94
CA ALA A 15 18.26 -11.66 0.14
C ALA A 15 19.78 -11.49 0.10
N ILE A 16 20.24 -10.90 -0.99
CA ILE A 16 21.64 -10.51 -1.19
C ILE A 16 21.69 -9.16 -1.88
N VAL A 17 22.57 -8.30 -1.40
CA VAL A 17 22.87 -6.99 -1.99
C VAL A 17 24.37 -6.76 -1.93
N VAL A 18 24.94 -6.33 -3.05
CA VAL A 18 26.37 -6.05 -3.18
C VAL A 18 26.52 -4.69 -3.86
N GLY A 19 27.27 -3.79 -3.24
CA GLY A 19 27.49 -2.44 -3.74
C GLY A 19 28.39 -1.65 -2.80
N ALA A 20 28.61 -0.37 -3.14
CA ALA A 20 29.30 0.57 -2.28
C ALA A 20 28.33 1.05 -1.18
N LEU A 21 28.24 0.30 -0.08
CA LEU A 21 27.26 0.52 0.98
C LEU A 21 27.93 1.07 2.24
N VAL A 22 27.27 2.05 2.87
CA VAL A 22 27.68 2.67 4.13
C VAL A 22 26.53 2.53 5.12
N LYS A 23 26.88 2.31 6.39
CA LYS A 23 25.95 2.16 7.51
C LYS A 23 25.83 3.45 8.33
N ARG A 24 24.63 3.73 8.83
CA ARG A 24 24.35 4.65 9.96
C ARG A 24 23.46 3.96 10.98
N ASP A 25 23.90 3.93 12.23
CA ASP A 25 23.10 3.40 13.33
C ASP A 25 22.01 4.42 13.71
N ILE A 26 20.75 3.95 13.74
CA ILE A 26 19.58 4.71 14.21
C ILE A 26 19.41 4.49 15.73
N SER A 27 19.63 3.24 16.17
CA SER A 27 19.58 2.84 17.58
C SER A 27 20.62 1.74 17.86
N LYS A 28 20.59 1.14 19.05
CA LYS A 28 21.44 -0.03 19.37
C LYS A 28 21.15 -1.24 18.47
N ARG A 29 19.93 -1.36 17.94
CA ARG A 29 19.46 -2.53 17.17
C ARG A 29 18.86 -2.19 15.81
N CYS A 30 18.78 -0.91 15.46
CA CYS A 30 18.33 -0.45 14.15
C CYS A 30 19.41 0.36 13.44
N ALA A 31 19.59 0.13 12.15
CA ALA A 31 20.47 0.92 11.30
C ALA A 31 19.91 1.05 9.88
N VAL A 32 20.39 2.04 9.16
CA VAL A 32 20.16 2.16 7.71
C VAL A 32 21.46 1.99 6.95
N TRP A 33 21.39 1.27 5.85
CA TRP A 33 22.43 1.08 4.87
C TRP A 33 22.02 1.74 3.55
N ALA A 34 22.94 2.42 2.88
CA ALA A 34 22.69 2.98 1.55
C ALA A 34 24.00 3.30 0.85
N GLU A 35 23.92 3.76 -0.40
CA GLU A 35 25.04 4.44 -1.06
C GLU A 35 25.50 5.69 -0.27
N PRO A 36 26.78 6.10 -0.35
CA PRO A 36 27.30 7.24 0.40
C PRO A 36 26.51 8.54 0.20
N SER A 37 25.96 8.75 -0.99
CA SER A 37 25.15 9.94 -1.33
C SER A 37 23.76 9.95 -0.69
N MET A 38 23.28 8.81 -0.20
CA MET A 38 21.91 8.64 0.30
C MET A 38 21.85 8.37 1.81
N VAL A 39 22.90 7.79 2.40
CA VAL A 39 22.82 7.23 3.76
C VAL A 39 22.45 8.27 4.84
N ASP A 40 22.94 9.50 4.75
CA ASP A 40 22.63 10.54 5.75
C ASP A 40 21.20 11.09 5.56
N ILE A 41 20.69 11.12 4.32
CA ILE A 41 19.30 11.51 4.02
C ILE A 41 18.36 10.42 4.56
N ALA A 42 18.64 9.16 4.24
CA ALA A 42 17.88 8.02 4.71
C ALA A 42 17.89 7.89 6.24
N HIS A 43 19.04 8.14 6.88
CA HIS A 43 19.15 8.14 8.34
C HIS A 43 18.19 9.14 8.98
N LYS A 44 18.14 10.37 8.44
CA LYS A 44 17.20 11.41 8.93
C LYS A 44 15.73 11.05 8.70
N GLU A 45 15.43 10.39 7.59
CA GLU A 45 14.08 9.93 7.25
C GLU A 45 13.59 8.86 8.23
N PHE A 46 14.46 7.93 8.61
CA PHE A 46 14.09 6.74 9.38
C PHE A 46 14.41 6.80 10.88
N GLU A 47 14.58 8.00 11.46
CA GLU A 47 14.90 8.15 12.88
C GLU A 47 13.84 7.53 13.83
N GLU A 48 12.59 7.39 13.36
CA GLU A 48 11.49 6.85 14.16
C GLU A 48 11.38 5.31 14.14
N THR A 49 12.28 4.61 13.43
CA THR A 49 12.23 3.14 13.30
C THR A 49 12.28 2.41 14.64
N GLU A 50 13.11 2.84 15.59
CA GLU A 50 13.16 2.21 16.93
C GLU A 50 11.82 2.34 17.65
N LYS A 51 11.20 3.52 17.60
CA LYS A 51 9.89 3.78 18.22
C LYS A 51 8.81 2.88 17.62
N MET A 52 8.79 2.72 16.29
CA MET A 52 7.88 1.79 15.62
C MET A 52 8.12 0.34 16.06
N LEU A 53 9.39 -0.07 16.19
CA LEU A 53 9.77 -1.41 16.62
C LEU A 53 9.37 -1.68 18.09
N GLU A 54 9.50 -0.70 18.97
CA GLU A 54 9.03 -0.77 20.36
C GLU A 54 7.51 -0.96 20.44
N ILE A 55 6.74 -0.17 19.69
CA ILE A 55 5.28 -0.31 19.59
C ILE A 55 4.90 -1.70 19.05
N ALA A 56 5.55 -2.15 17.98
CA ALA A 56 5.31 -3.48 17.44
C ALA A 56 5.64 -4.59 18.46
N THR A 57 6.69 -4.42 19.25
CA THR A 57 7.07 -5.36 20.32
C THR A 57 6.01 -5.41 21.43
N GLU A 58 5.41 -4.27 21.80
CA GLU A 58 4.28 -4.23 22.75
C GLU A 58 3.06 -5.00 22.20
N LEU A 59 2.74 -4.79 20.93
CA LEU A 59 1.59 -5.39 20.26
C LEU A 59 1.76 -6.91 20.03
N MET A 60 2.94 -7.34 19.58
CA MET A 60 3.18 -8.67 19.01
C MET A 60 4.05 -9.58 19.87
N GLY A 61 4.68 -9.05 20.92
CA GLY A 61 5.58 -9.76 21.81
C GLY A 61 7.05 -9.58 21.42
N GLU A 62 7.94 -10.33 22.07
CA GLU A 62 9.39 -10.17 21.92
C GLU A 62 9.86 -10.20 20.45
N TYR A 63 10.71 -9.23 20.09
CA TYR A 63 11.39 -9.21 18.80
C TYR A 63 12.58 -10.18 18.79
N ARG A 64 12.52 -11.23 17.96
CA ARG A 64 13.45 -12.38 18.05
C ARG A 64 14.62 -12.37 17.07
N TRP A 65 14.73 -11.36 16.20
CA TRP A 65 15.72 -11.33 15.12
C TRP A 65 17.04 -10.62 15.49
N GLY A 66 17.12 -10.08 16.71
CA GLY A 66 18.31 -9.38 17.22
C GLY A 66 18.45 -7.95 16.69
N ARG A 67 18.49 -7.75 15.36
CA ARG A 67 18.58 -6.42 14.73
C ARG A 67 17.52 -6.23 13.66
N PHE A 68 17.06 -4.99 13.52
CA PHE A 68 16.21 -4.52 12.43
C PHE A 68 16.99 -3.46 11.63
N ASP A 69 17.83 -3.90 10.69
CA ASP A 69 18.47 -2.97 9.78
C ASP A 69 17.64 -2.83 8.49
N MET A 70 17.74 -1.67 7.85
CA MET A 70 17.13 -1.40 6.55
C MET A 70 18.22 -1.08 5.52
N ILE A 71 17.97 -1.36 4.25
CA ILE A 71 18.82 -0.93 3.15
C ILE A 71 18.02 -0.20 2.07
N VAL A 72 18.42 1.03 1.79
CA VAL A 72 17.86 1.82 0.69
C VAL A 72 18.47 1.36 -0.61
N LEU A 73 17.63 0.78 -1.46
CA LEU A 73 18.03 0.31 -2.78
C LEU A 73 18.11 1.44 -3.81
N PRO A 74 18.69 1.17 -4.99
CA PRO A 74 18.60 2.10 -6.12
C PRO A 74 17.16 2.36 -6.57
N PRO A 75 16.88 3.50 -7.24
CA PRO A 75 15.52 3.95 -7.56
C PRO A 75 14.67 3.00 -8.41
N PHE A 76 15.27 2.04 -9.12
CA PHE A 76 14.57 1.10 -10.00
C PHE A 76 14.02 -0.15 -9.30
N PHE A 77 14.12 -0.23 -7.97
CA PHE A 77 13.43 -1.27 -7.19
C PHE A 77 11.91 -1.20 -7.39
N SER A 78 11.29 -2.34 -7.71
CA SER A 78 9.87 -2.40 -8.14
C SER A 78 8.86 -2.26 -7.00
N PHE A 79 9.25 -2.53 -5.75
CA PHE A 79 8.35 -2.65 -4.61
C PHE A 79 8.50 -1.50 -3.60
N GLY A 80 7.65 -1.48 -2.58
CA GLY A 80 7.76 -0.52 -1.47
C GLY A 80 8.89 -0.91 -0.52
N GLY A 81 8.78 -2.11 0.03
CA GLY A 81 9.84 -2.78 0.76
C GLY A 81 9.82 -4.28 0.48
N MET A 82 10.71 -4.99 1.17
CA MET A 82 10.74 -6.44 1.31
C MET A 82 11.26 -6.77 2.70
N GLU A 83 10.55 -7.63 3.41
CA GLU A 83 10.68 -7.89 4.84
C GLU A 83 11.86 -8.81 5.20
N ASN A 84 12.93 -8.80 4.42
CA ASN A 84 14.05 -9.72 4.58
C ASN A 84 14.60 -9.64 6.03
N PRO A 85 14.60 -10.75 6.80
CA PRO A 85 14.96 -10.73 8.21
C PRO A 85 16.35 -10.11 8.43
N CYS A 86 16.43 -9.24 9.43
CA CYS A 86 17.62 -8.47 9.79
C CYS A 86 18.08 -7.41 8.77
N MET A 87 17.51 -7.36 7.55
CA MET A 87 17.92 -6.43 6.50
C MET A 87 16.76 -6.10 5.55
N THR A 88 15.78 -5.33 6.03
CA THR A 88 14.62 -4.92 5.22
C THR A 88 15.07 -4.10 4.01
N PHE A 89 14.68 -4.50 2.81
CA PHE A 89 14.93 -3.71 1.61
C PHE A 89 13.88 -2.61 1.52
N VAL A 90 14.27 -1.38 1.25
CA VAL A 90 13.34 -0.26 1.05
C VAL A 90 13.66 0.52 -0.21
N THR A 91 12.62 1.02 -0.86
CA THR A 91 12.74 1.91 -2.01
C THR A 91 13.19 3.32 -1.59
N PRO A 92 13.97 4.05 -2.39
CA PRO A 92 14.26 5.45 -2.08
C PRO A 92 13.04 6.36 -2.26
N THR A 93 11.94 5.87 -2.86
CA THR A 93 10.72 6.67 -3.03
C THR A 93 9.96 6.91 -1.73
N ILE A 94 10.31 6.23 -0.63
CA ILE A 94 9.76 6.52 0.71
C ILE A 94 10.58 7.57 1.47
N ILE A 95 11.60 8.16 0.83
CA ILE A 95 12.39 9.28 1.38
C ILE A 95 11.77 10.58 0.87
N ALA A 96 10.83 11.11 1.63
CA ALA A 96 10.12 12.35 1.29
C ALA A 96 10.84 13.61 1.82
N GLY A 97 11.68 13.46 2.85
CA GLY A 97 12.39 14.54 3.55
C GLY A 97 11.68 15.01 4.82
N ASP A 98 10.47 14.52 5.08
CA ASP A 98 9.59 14.90 6.19
C ASP A 98 9.02 13.68 6.94
N ARG A 99 9.48 12.46 6.62
CA ARG A 99 9.06 11.18 7.22
C ARG A 99 7.63 10.75 6.89
N SER A 100 6.94 11.46 6.00
CA SER A 100 5.52 11.25 5.70
C SER A 100 5.21 9.93 4.97
N LEU A 101 6.23 9.18 4.55
CA LEU A 101 6.13 7.88 3.87
C LEU A 101 6.73 6.72 4.68
N THR A 102 7.04 6.95 5.96
CA THR A 102 7.62 5.92 6.84
C THR A 102 6.62 4.87 7.31
N THR A 103 5.35 4.95 6.90
CA THR A 103 4.35 3.89 7.17
C THR A 103 4.78 2.54 6.58
N VAL A 104 5.47 2.56 5.43
CA VAL A 104 6.09 1.36 4.84
C VAL A 104 7.07 0.71 5.82
N VAL A 105 7.83 1.49 6.61
CA VAL A 105 8.72 0.92 7.62
C VAL A 105 7.93 0.18 8.72
N ALA A 106 6.77 0.71 9.13
CA ALA A 106 5.90 0.03 10.09
C ALA A 106 5.36 -1.30 9.53
N HIS A 107 5.06 -1.37 8.23
CA HIS A 107 4.66 -2.59 7.53
C HIS A 107 5.76 -3.66 7.60
N GLU A 108 6.99 -3.30 7.19
CA GLU A 108 8.12 -4.23 7.19
C GLU A 108 8.54 -4.66 8.62
N ILE A 109 8.36 -3.78 9.61
CA ILE A 109 8.52 -4.14 11.03
C ILE A 109 7.50 -5.20 11.42
N ALA A 110 6.22 -5.03 11.09
CA ALA A 110 5.16 -5.97 11.45
C ALA A 110 5.41 -7.38 10.88
N HIS A 111 5.94 -7.47 9.66
CA HIS A 111 6.33 -8.74 9.04
C HIS A 111 7.34 -9.57 9.83
N SER A 112 8.13 -8.92 10.71
CA SER A 112 9.03 -9.63 11.63
C SER A 112 8.29 -10.64 12.51
N TRP A 113 6.98 -10.49 12.69
CA TRP A 113 6.10 -11.46 13.33
C TRP A 113 5.21 -12.18 12.32
N THR A 114 4.54 -11.44 11.42
CA THR A 114 3.51 -11.95 10.50
C THR A 114 4.06 -12.10 9.09
N GLY A 115 4.55 -13.30 8.77
CA GLY A 115 5.30 -13.62 7.55
C GLY A 115 6.63 -14.26 7.89
N ASN A 116 7.45 -13.61 8.71
CA ASN A 116 8.79 -14.11 9.02
C ASN A 116 8.81 -15.15 10.14
N LEU A 117 8.06 -14.93 11.24
CA LEU A 117 7.98 -15.90 12.34
C LEU A 117 6.81 -16.88 12.17
N VAL A 118 5.64 -16.38 11.78
CA VAL A 118 4.49 -17.21 11.42
C VAL A 118 4.23 -16.99 9.94
N THR A 119 4.41 -18.04 9.14
CA THR A 119 4.40 -17.93 7.69
C THR A 119 3.19 -18.66 7.11
N ASN A 120 2.62 -18.18 6.02
CA ASN A 120 1.67 -18.96 5.23
C ASN A 120 2.30 -20.28 4.73
N ALA A 121 1.55 -21.38 4.76
CA ALA A 121 2.02 -22.68 4.24
C ALA A 121 2.01 -22.77 2.71
N SER A 122 1.18 -21.95 2.06
CA SER A 122 1.16 -21.78 0.61
C SER A 122 0.73 -20.36 0.26
N TRP A 123 0.98 -19.95 -0.98
CA TRP A 123 0.55 -18.65 -1.51
C TRP A 123 -0.97 -18.48 -1.57
N GLU A 124 -1.75 -19.57 -1.46
CA GLU A 124 -3.22 -19.50 -1.35
C GLU A 124 -3.66 -18.87 -0.02
N HIS A 125 -2.82 -19.00 1.02
CA HIS A 125 -3.03 -18.45 2.36
C HIS A 125 -2.24 -17.15 2.60
N PHE A 126 -1.84 -16.46 1.54
CA PHE A 126 -1.00 -15.26 1.63
C PHE A 126 -1.59 -14.12 2.47
N TRP A 127 -2.91 -14.08 2.63
CA TRP A 127 -3.58 -13.15 3.55
C TRP A 127 -3.15 -13.33 5.03
N LEU A 128 -2.67 -14.51 5.44
CA LEU A 128 -2.15 -14.72 6.80
C LEU A 128 -0.85 -13.96 7.05
N ASN A 129 -0.07 -13.69 6.00
CA ASN A 129 1.05 -12.77 6.07
C ASN A 129 0.48 -11.34 5.99
N GLU A 130 -0.07 -10.98 4.83
CA GLU A 130 -0.30 -9.57 4.50
C GLU A 130 -1.49 -8.93 5.22
N GLY A 131 -2.57 -9.68 5.40
CA GLY A 131 -3.73 -9.18 6.14
C GLY A 131 -3.40 -8.90 7.60
N PHE A 132 -2.57 -9.75 8.20
CA PHE A 132 -2.06 -9.55 9.56
C PHE A 132 -1.06 -8.42 9.63
N THR A 133 -0.09 -8.36 8.71
CA THR A 133 0.91 -7.28 8.66
C THR A 133 0.23 -5.93 8.52
N GLU A 134 -0.69 -5.76 7.57
CA GLU A 134 -1.41 -4.50 7.35
C GLU A 134 -2.27 -4.13 8.57
N PHE A 135 -2.90 -5.11 9.23
CA PHE A 135 -3.63 -4.85 10.48
C PHE A 135 -2.72 -4.36 11.62
N VAL A 136 -1.54 -4.96 11.76
CA VAL A 136 -0.55 -4.58 12.78
C VAL A 136 0.10 -3.24 12.44
N GLU A 137 0.42 -2.98 11.16
CA GLU A 137 0.85 -1.68 10.65
C GLU A 137 -0.12 -0.60 11.10
N TYR A 138 -1.42 -0.78 10.83
CA TYR A 138 -2.42 0.22 11.19
C TYR A 138 -2.54 0.39 12.71
N LYS A 139 -2.34 -0.66 13.51
CA LYS A 139 -2.23 -0.52 14.98
C LYS A 139 -1.00 0.28 15.41
N ILE A 140 0.16 0.08 14.78
CA ILE A 140 1.37 0.89 15.04
C ILE A 140 1.08 2.36 14.72
N LEU A 141 0.51 2.63 13.54
CA LEU A 141 0.11 3.98 13.13
C LEU A 141 -0.94 4.59 14.08
N GLY A 142 -1.86 3.79 14.60
CA GLY A 142 -2.83 4.23 15.62
C GLY A 142 -2.18 4.65 16.93
N LYS A 143 -1.15 3.93 17.38
CA LYS A 143 -0.35 4.30 18.57
C LYS A 143 0.52 5.54 18.33
N MET A 144 0.95 5.78 17.09
CA MET A 144 1.77 6.94 16.72
C MET A 144 0.95 8.22 16.47
N PHE A 145 -0.18 8.10 15.78
CA PHE A 145 -0.93 9.21 15.21
C PHE A 145 -2.40 9.27 15.67
N GLY A 146 -2.84 8.31 16.48
CA GLY A 146 -4.17 8.27 17.09
C GLY A 146 -5.15 7.30 16.39
N GLU A 147 -6.16 6.89 17.14
CA GLU A 147 -7.15 5.89 16.70
C GLU A 147 -7.95 6.33 15.47
N GLN A 148 -8.25 7.63 15.35
CA GLN A 148 -8.93 8.18 14.17
C GLN A 148 -8.09 7.96 12.90
N PHE A 149 -6.76 8.07 12.99
CA PHE A 149 -5.89 7.80 11.85
C PHE A 149 -5.85 6.31 11.50
N ARG A 150 -5.77 5.42 12.50
CA ARG A 150 -5.87 3.96 12.29
C ARG A 150 -7.15 3.58 11.53
N LEU A 151 -8.29 4.08 11.98
CA LEU A 151 -9.58 3.77 11.35
C LEU A 151 -9.71 4.42 9.97
N PHE A 152 -9.09 5.58 9.76
CA PHE A 152 -9.00 6.20 8.45
C PHE A 152 -8.17 5.38 7.46
N MET A 153 -7.04 4.79 7.89
CA MET A 153 -6.25 3.88 7.05
C MET A 153 -7.07 2.66 6.62
N HIS A 154 -7.82 2.04 7.54
CA HIS A 154 -8.74 0.96 7.21
C HIS A 154 -9.85 1.40 6.24
N LEU A 155 -10.41 2.60 6.41
CA LEU A 155 -11.42 3.15 5.50
C LEU A 155 -10.85 3.34 4.09
N SER A 156 -9.70 3.99 3.97
CA SER A 156 -9.02 4.22 2.69
C SER A 156 -8.65 2.90 2.02
N GLY A 157 -8.09 1.96 2.77
CA GLY A 157 -7.80 0.61 2.29
C GLY A 157 -9.04 -0.13 1.77
N TRP A 158 -10.19 0.02 2.43
CA TRP A 158 -11.45 -0.56 1.99
C TRP A 158 -11.99 0.10 0.71
N GLU A 159 -12.02 1.44 0.65
CA GLU A 159 -12.68 2.18 -0.43
C GLU A 159 -11.80 2.40 -1.67
N ASP A 160 -10.54 2.75 -1.46
CA ASP A 160 -9.64 3.21 -2.53
C ASP A 160 -8.73 2.09 -3.03
N HIS A 161 -8.50 1.04 -2.24
CA HIS A 161 -7.64 -0.09 -2.64
C HIS A 161 -8.47 -1.36 -2.93
N LEU A 162 -9.20 -1.88 -1.94
CA LEU A 162 -9.94 -3.13 -2.06
C LEU A 162 -11.07 -3.03 -3.09
N ARG A 163 -11.98 -2.06 -2.91
CA ARG A 163 -13.10 -1.86 -3.83
C ARG A 163 -12.62 -1.56 -5.24
N MET A 164 -11.66 -0.65 -5.40
CA MET A 164 -11.12 -0.28 -6.73
C MET A 164 -10.47 -1.48 -7.42
N CYS A 165 -9.67 -2.29 -6.70
CA CYS A 165 -9.09 -3.50 -7.27
C CYS A 165 -10.17 -4.48 -7.77
N ILE A 166 -11.22 -4.70 -6.98
CA ILE A 166 -12.32 -5.62 -7.32
C ILE A 166 -13.10 -5.16 -8.56
N TYR A 167 -13.44 -3.87 -8.64
CA TYR A 167 -14.35 -3.36 -9.68
C TYR A 167 -13.63 -2.83 -10.92
N GLU A 168 -12.39 -2.38 -10.82
CA GLU A 168 -11.68 -1.71 -11.92
C GLU A 168 -10.49 -2.50 -12.46
N THR A 169 -9.86 -3.35 -11.65
CA THR A 169 -8.76 -4.21 -12.09
C THR A 169 -9.24 -5.61 -12.45
N PHE A 170 -10.07 -6.20 -11.59
CA PHE A 170 -10.67 -7.52 -11.81
C PHE A 170 -12.15 -7.39 -12.20
N HIS A 171 -12.97 -8.27 -11.66
CA HIS A 171 -14.43 -8.27 -11.72
C HIS A 171 -14.92 -8.81 -10.36
N PRO A 172 -16.11 -8.41 -9.85
CA PRO A 172 -16.62 -8.89 -8.56
C PRO A 172 -16.70 -10.42 -8.41
N GLU A 173 -16.86 -11.14 -9.51
CA GLU A 173 -16.90 -12.61 -9.54
C GLU A 173 -15.53 -13.27 -9.81
N HIS A 174 -14.46 -12.50 -9.99
CA HIS A 174 -13.16 -13.03 -10.35
C HIS A 174 -12.56 -13.84 -9.18
N PRO A 175 -12.06 -15.08 -9.39
CA PRO A 175 -11.55 -15.94 -8.31
C PRO A 175 -10.44 -15.31 -7.45
N PHE A 176 -9.60 -14.45 -8.04
CA PHE A 176 -8.52 -13.75 -7.30
C PHE A 176 -9.00 -12.67 -6.33
N THR A 177 -10.31 -12.42 -6.26
CA THR A 177 -10.91 -11.53 -5.25
C THR A 177 -11.35 -12.27 -3.98
N ARG A 178 -11.16 -13.59 -3.94
CA ARG A 178 -11.29 -14.41 -2.73
C ARG A 178 -10.13 -14.14 -1.78
N LEU A 179 -10.34 -14.33 -0.48
CA LEU A 179 -9.26 -14.14 0.50
C LEU A 179 -8.30 -15.35 0.51
N ILE A 180 -8.85 -16.57 0.38
CA ILE A 180 -8.10 -17.77 0.05
C ILE A 180 -8.21 -17.98 -1.45
N VAL A 181 -7.12 -17.74 -2.16
CA VAL A 181 -7.10 -17.75 -3.63
C VAL A 181 -6.84 -19.17 -4.13
N PRO A 182 -7.66 -19.70 -5.06
CA PRO A 182 -7.34 -20.97 -5.72
C PRO A 182 -6.24 -20.71 -6.74
N LEU A 183 -5.03 -21.22 -6.49
CA LEU A 183 -3.94 -21.05 -7.43
C LEU A 183 -4.05 -22.04 -8.59
N ASP A 184 -4.45 -23.29 -8.37
CA ASP A 184 -4.70 -24.31 -9.42
C ASP A 184 -3.59 -24.37 -10.50
N GLY A 185 -2.32 -24.15 -10.13
CA GLY A 185 -1.17 -24.14 -11.04
C GLY A 185 -0.89 -22.82 -11.76
N GLN A 186 -1.58 -21.74 -11.39
CA GLN A 186 -1.31 -20.38 -11.85
C GLN A 186 -0.07 -19.78 -11.18
N CYS A 187 0.53 -18.76 -11.80
CA CYS A 187 1.69 -18.08 -11.24
C CYS A 187 1.27 -17.32 -9.97
N ALA A 188 2.06 -17.43 -8.90
CA ALA A 188 1.82 -16.65 -7.68
C ALA A 188 1.88 -15.13 -7.96
N ASP A 189 2.64 -14.71 -8.98
CA ASP A 189 2.70 -13.30 -9.37
C ASP A 189 1.36 -12.73 -9.84
N ASP A 190 0.48 -13.58 -10.38
CA ASP A 190 -0.81 -13.18 -10.93
C ASP A 190 -1.85 -12.88 -9.83
N VAL A 191 -1.62 -13.34 -8.60
CA VAL A 191 -2.54 -13.14 -7.46
C VAL A 191 -2.14 -11.96 -6.58
N PHE A 192 -0.92 -11.42 -6.73
CA PHE A 192 -0.51 -10.23 -5.99
C PHE A 192 -1.38 -9.04 -6.38
N SER A 193 -2.11 -8.56 -5.38
CA SER A 193 -3.08 -7.48 -5.50
C SER A 193 -3.37 -6.91 -4.11
N PRO A 194 -4.08 -5.78 -4.00
CA PRO A 194 -4.54 -5.29 -2.70
C PRO A 194 -5.48 -6.24 -1.93
N ILE A 195 -5.99 -7.31 -2.55
CA ILE A 195 -6.99 -8.21 -1.95
C ILE A 195 -6.51 -8.85 -0.63
N PRO A 196 -5.41 -9.64 -0.58
CA PRO A 196 -4.95 -10.30 0.65
C PRO A 196 -4.65 -9.31 1.79
N TYR A 197 -4.05 -8.15 1.46
CA TYR A 197 -3.76 -7.06 2.40
C TYR A 197 -5.06 -6.50 3.01
N GLN A 198 -5.91 -5.94 2.15
CA GLN A 198 -7.01 -5.09 2.60
C GLN A 198 -8.22 -5.90 3.07
N LYS A 199 -8.54 -7.00 2.39
CA LYS A 199 -9.63 -7.91 2.80
C LYS A 199 -9.22 -8.69 4.06
N GLY A 200 -7.96 -9.06 4.20
CA GLY A 200 -7.43 -9.69 5.42
C GLY A 200 -7.44 -8.76 6.63
N ALA A 201 -6.91 -7.54 6.48
CA ALA A 201 -6.92 -6.54 7.56
C ALA A 201 -8.35 -6.13 7.96
N ALA A 202 -9.28 -6.04 7.00
CA ALA A 202 -10.68 -5.77 7.29
C ALA A 202 -11.36 -6.92 8.06
N LEU A 203 -11.02 -8.19 7.78
CA LEU A 203 -11.50 -9.33 8.56
C LEU A 203 -11.01 -9.25 10.01
N LEU A 204 -9.73 -8.93 10.23
CA LEU A 204 -9.16 -8.77 11.57
C LEU A 204 -9.77 -7.59 12.34
N LEU A 205 -10.02 -6.47 11.66
CA LEU A 205 -10.74 -5.34 12.26
C LEU A 205 -12.19 -5.72 12.61
N LEU A 206 -12.89 -6.45 11.74
CA LEU A 206 -14.24 -6.95 12.04
C LEU A 206 -14.19 -7.82 13.31
N LEU A 207 -13.23 -8.73 13.41
CA LEU A 207 -13.05 -9.60 14.57
C LEU A 207 -12.78 -8.80 15.85
N GLU A 208 -11.85 -7.85 15.83
CA GLU A 208 -11.54 -6.97 16.96
C GLU A 208 -12.81 -6.23 17.44
N GLN A 209 -13.60 -5.69 16.51
CA GLN A 209 -14.83 -4.95 16.81
C GLN A 209 -15.95 -5.85 17.35
N ARG A 210 -16.14 -7.03 16.77
CA ARG A 210 -17.20 -7.97 17.17
C ARG A 210 -16.92 -8.62 18.51
N LEU A 211 -15.66 -8.95 18.77
CA LEU A 211 -15.23 -9.48 20.07
C LEU A 211 -15.27 -8.39 21.16
N GLY A 212 -15.14 -7.11 20.78
CA GLY A 212 -15.43 -5.96 21.63
C GLY A 212 -14.44 -5.77 22.79
N ASP A 213 -13.23 -6.31 22.66
CA ASP A 213 -12.21 -6.30 23.70
C ASP A 213 -10.81 -6.12 23.07
N PRO A 214 -10.44 -4.88 22.70
CA PRO A 214 -9.16 -4.61 22.02
C PRO A 214 -7.92 -5.09 22.80
N PRO A 215 -7.82 -4.89 24.13
CA PRO A 215 -6.70 -5.43 24.91
C PRO A 215 -6.57 -6.96 24.83
N ARG A 216 -7.70 -7.69 24.88
CA ARG A 216 -7.70 -9.15 24.72
C ARG A 216 -7.40 -9.56 23.28
N PHE A 217 -7.77 -8.76 22.28
CA PHE A 217 -7.36 -8.99 20.89
C PHE A 217 -5.85 -8.87 20.72
N GLU A 218 -5.21 -7.88 21.34
CA GLU A 218 -3.74 -7.80 21.36
C GLU A 218 -3.10 -8.98 22.12
N GLN A 219 -3.74 -9.48 23.18
CA GLN A 219 -3.31 -10.71 23.84
C GLN A 219 -3.41 -11.92 22.89
N PHE A 220 -4.48 -12.02 22.11
CA PHE A 220 -4.61 -13.05 21.07
C PHE A 220 -3.48 -12.96 20.05
N LEU A 221 -3.13 -11.77 19.54
CA LEU A 221 -2.02 -11.59 18.60
C LEU A 221 -0.70 -12.15 19.17
N ARG A 222 -0.34 -11.75 20.40
CA ARG A 222 0.87 -12.28 21.07
C ARG A 222 0.80 -13.80 21.24
N SER A 223 -0.36 -14.33 21.61
CA SER A 223 -0.58 -15.76 21.80
C SER A 223 -0.49 -16.53 20.48
N TYR A 224 -0.99 -15.96 19.38
CA TYR A 224 -0.93 -16.50 18.02
C TYR A 224 0.51 -16.61 17.53
N ILE A 225 1.28 -15.52 17.64
CA ILE A 225 2.71 -15.52 17.33
C ILE A 225 3.43 -16.59 18.14
N ASN A 226 3.20 -16.67 19.45
CA ASN A 226 3.90 -17.64 20.29
C ASN A 226 3.55 -19.11 19.94
N LYS A 227 2.29 -19.39 19.61
CA LYS A 227 1.80 -20.73 19.23
C LYS A 227 2.42 -21.24 17.93
N PHE A 228 2.57 -20.34 16.95
CA PHE A 228 2.96 -20.69 15.58
C PHE A 228 4.35 -20.21 15.17
N ALA A 229 5.14 -19.62 16.09
CA ALA A 229 6.50 -19.20 15.79
C ALA A 229 7.33 -20.34 15.18
N TYR A 230 8.04 -20.03 14.10
CA TYR A 230 8.85 -20.94 13.29
C TYR A 230 8.04 -22.02 12.56
N LYS A 231 6.76 -21.78 12.30
CA LYS A 231 5.89 -22.68 11.55
C LYS A 231 5.30 -21.99 10.33
N SER A 232 4.98 -22.82 9.35
CA SER A 232 4.09 -22.49 8.24
C SER A 232 2.69 -23.01 8.55
N ILE A 233 1.66 -22.18 8.37
CA ILE A 233 0.28 -22.56 8.70
C ILE A 233 -0.71 -22.29 7.56
N VAL A 234 -1.80 -23.04 7.55
CA VAL A 234 -2.98 -22.78 6.70
C VAL A 234 -4.06 -22.02 7.47
N THR A 235 -5.05 -21.48 6.75
CA THR A 235 -6.15 -20.71 7.36
C THR A 235 -6.92 -21.50 8.43
N ASP A 236 -7.12 -22.80 8.23
CA ASP A 236 -7.89 -23.64 9.16
C ASP A 236 -7.19 -23.77 10.52
N GLU A 237 -5.85 -23.92 10.53
CA GLU A 237 -5.07 -23.95 11.78
C GLU A 237 -5.17 -22.63 12.56
N TRP A 238 -5.17 -21.50 11.84
CA TRP A 238 -5.42 -20.19 12.44
C TRP A 238 -6.84 -20.09 13.03
N MET A 239 -7.86 -20.56 12.30
CA MET A 239 -9.24 -20.53 12.77
C MET A 239 -9.43 -21.43 14.00
N ASP A 240 -8.90 -22.64 13.99
CA ASP A 240 -8.97 -23.57 15.12
C ASP A 240 -8.41 -22.91 16.38
N TYR A 241 -7.28 -22.21 16.26
CA TYR A 241 -6.68 -21.52 17.39
C TYR A 241 -7.45 -20.26 17.82
N LEU A 242 -8.07 -19.53 16.89
CA LEU A 242 -8.98 -18.42 17.22
C LEU A 242 -10.17 -18.92 18.07
N TYR A 243 -10.77 -20.05 17.67
CA TYR A 243 -11.86 -20.69 18.40
C TYR A 243 -11.43 -21.33 19.74
N GLU A 244 -10.19 -21.82 19.83
CA GLU A 244 -9.57 -22.27 21.08
C GLU A 244 -9.40 -21.10 22.07
N PHE A 245 -8.85 -19.97 21.62
CA PHE A 245 -8.54 -18.81 22.47
C PHE A 245 -9.79 -18.04 22.94
N TYR A 246 -10.84 -18.02 22.11
CA TYR A 246 -12.12 -17.37 22.38
C TYR A 246 -13.25 -18.39 22.58
N ASP A 247 -12.97 -19.45 23.35
CA ASP A 247 -13.94 -20.49 23.67
C ASP A 247 -15.20 -19.93 24.37
N ASP A 248 -15.03 -18.87 25.17
CA ASP A 248 -16.08 -18.10 25.84
C ASP A 248 -16.88 -17.17 24.91
N LYS A 249 -16.37 -16.90 23.70
CA LYS A 249 -17.01 -16.01 22.70
C LYS A 249 -17.34 -16.75 21.39
N ARG A 250 -17.44 -18.09 21.41
CA ARG A 250 -17.80 -18.92 20.24
C ARG A 250 -19.04 -18.43 19.50
N SER A 251 -20.10 -18.04 20.21
CA SER A 251 -21.34 -17.53 19.59
C SER A 251 -21.12 -16.26 18.75
N ILE A 252 -20.14 -15.42 19.10
CA ILE A 252 -19.75 -14.25 18.31
C ILE A 252 -19.01 -14.70 17.06
N LEU A 253 -18.06 -15.63 17.18
CA LEU A 253 -17.33 -16.19 16.04
C LEU A 253 -18.27 -16.90 15.05
N ASP A 254 -19.23 -17.66 15.56
CA ASP A 254 -20.24 -18.38 14.74
C ASP A 254 -21.21 -17.44 14.01
N SER A 255 -21.32 -16.18 14.45
CA SER A 255 -22.11 -15.16 13.75
C SER A 255 -21.40 -14.57 12.52
N ILE A 256 -20.11 -14.86 12.35
CA ILE A 256 -19.30 -14.42 11.21
C ILE A 256 -19.54 -15.40 10.06
N ASN A 257 -19.84 -14.86 8.88
CA ASN A 257 -19.99 -15.69 7.69
C ASN A 257 -18.61 -16.02 7.11
N TRP A 258 -17.92 -16.99 7.69
CA TRP A 258 -16.57 -17.42 7.31
C TRP A 258 -16.46 -17.77 5.82
N ASN A 259 -17.46 -18.45 5.26
CA ASN A 259 -17.45 -18.79 3.85
C ASN A 259 -17.44 -17.55 2.94
N ASN A 260 -18.19 -16.50 3.30
CA ASN A 260 -18.20 -15.25 2.56
C ASN A 260 -16.87 -14.48 2.65
N TRP A 261 -16.22 -14.52 3.82
CA TRP A 261 -14.92 -13.87 3.99
C TRP A 261 -13.79 -14.61 3.28
N LEU A 262 -13.73 -15.92 3.45
CA LEU A 262 -12.60 -16.74 3.02
C LEU A 262 -12.70 -17.14 1.54
N HIS A 263 -13.88 -17.56 1.08
CA HIS A 263 -14.02 -18.27 -0.20
C HIS A 263 -14.89 -17.56 -1.25
N ARG A 264 -15.68 -16.55 -0.88
CA ARG A 264 -16.49 -15.82 -1.86
C ARG A 264 -15.69 -14.68 -2.52
N PRO A 265 -15.82 -14.52 -3.85
CA PRO A 265 -15.23 -13.39 -4.54
C PRO A 265 -15.97 -12.09 -4.20
N GLY A 266 -15.37 -10.95 -4.56
CA GLY A 266 -15.94 -9.64 -4.39
C GLY A 266 -15.81 -9.06 -2.98
N MET A 267 -16.54 -7.97 -2.73
CA MET A 267 -16.54 -7.28 -1.44
C MET A 267 -17.20 -8.17 -0.37
N PRO A 268 -16.60 -8.29 0.83
CA PRO A 268 -17.24 -9.04 1.90
C PRO A 268 -18.52 -8.31 2.37
N PRO A 269 -19.62 -9.04 2.65
CA PRO A 269 -20.90 -8.43 2.97
C PRO A 269 -20.94 -7.81 4.38
N GLN A 270 -20.11 -8.31 5.29
CA GLN A 270 -20.00 -7.78 6.65
C GLN A 270 -18.92 -6.69 6.69
N LYS A 271 -19.28 -5.43 6.45
CA LYS A 271 -18.35 -4.29 6.51
C LYS A 271 -17.99 -3.95 7.98
N PRO A 272 -16.70 -3.78 8.34
CA PRO A 272 -16.31 -3.21 9.63
C PRO A 272 -16.83 -1.78 9.81
N THR A 273 -16.93 -1.31 11.04
CA THR A 273 -17.23 0.11 11.31
C THR A 273 -15.96 0.95 11.16
N PHE A 274 -16.07 2.10 10.51
CA PHE A 274 -14.96 3.05 10.36
C PHE A 274 -15.31 4.41 10.97
N ASP A 275 -14.29 5.16 11.37
CA ASP A 275 -14.42 6.58 11.71
C ASP A 275 -14.29 7.42 10.42
N GLU A 276 -15.21 8.35 10.23
CA GLU A 276 -15.24 9.23 9.05
C GLU A 276 -14.73 10.65 9.34
N THR A 277 -14.21 10.92 10.53
CA THR A 277 -13.81 12.28 10.95
C THR A 277 -12.78 12.86 9.99
N LEU A 278 -11.70 12.12 9.71
CA LEU A 278 -10.66 12.56 8.78
C LEU A 278 -11.14 12.54 7.31
N LEU A 279 -12.07 11.65 6.95
CA LEU A 279 -12.69 11.60 5.63
C LEU A 279 -13.52 12.86 5.34
N LYS A 280 -14.24 13.38 6.33
CA LYS A 280 -15.04 14.61 6.19
C LYS A 280 -14.17 15.81 5.84
N ILE A 281 -12.96 15.90 6.40
CA ILE A 281 -11.99 16.96 6.08
C ILE A 281 -11.57 16.83 4.60
N CYS A 282 -11.21 15.62 4.15
CA CYS A 282 -10.84 15.36 2.76
C CYS A 282 -11.97 15.72 1.78
N LYS A 283 -13.21 15.30 2.09
CA LYS A 283 -14.42 15.62 1.31
C LYS A 283 -14.70 17.11 1.27
N SER A 284 -14.56 17.81 2.40
CA SER A 284 -14.77 19.25 2.47
C SER A 284 -13.82 19.99 1.52
N LEU A 285 -12.51 19.70 1.60
CA LEU A 285 -11.52 20.33 0.74
C LEU A 285 -11.71 19.95 -0.74
N ALA A 286 -11.99 18.68 -1.05
CA ALA A 286 -12.29 18.24 -2.41
C ALA A 286 -13.50 18.98 -2.99
N ASN A 287 -14.58 19.11 -2.23
CA ASN A 287 -15.77 19.84 -2.67
C ASN A 287 -15.51 21.32 -2.91
N LYS A 288 -14.67 21.97 -2.09
CA LYS A 288 -14.25 23.36 -2.34
C LYS A 288 -13.57 23.47 -3.71
N TRP A 289 -12.64 22.58 -4.02
CA TRP A 289 -11.92 22.57 -5.29
C TRP A 289 -12.82 22.25 -6.50
N LEU A 290 -13.70 21.27 -6.37
CA LEU A 290 -14.59 20.82 -7.44
C LEU A 290 -15.71 21.83 -7.71
N TYR A 291 -16.34 22.36 -6.66
CA TYR A 291 -17.62 23.08 -6.77
C TYR A 291 -17.60 24.52 -6.26
N GLY A 292 -16.53 24.96 -5.59
CA GLY A 292 -16.39 26.35 -5.14
C GLY A 292 -16.34 27.33 -6.31
N SER A 293 -16.70 28.58 -6.08
CA SER A 293 -16.55 29.69 -7.03
C SER A 293 -15.08 30.09 -7.20
N ASP A 294 -14.74 30.76 -8.31
CA ASP A 294 -13.35 31.17 -8.55
C ASP A 294 -12.83 32.15 -7.49
N LYS A 295 -13.72 32.94 -6.86
CA LYS A 295 -13.36 33.77 -5.71
C LYS A 295 -12.95 32.92 -4.51
N GLU A 296 -13.76 31.92 -4.15
CA GLU A 296 -13.46 31.02 -3.03
C GLU A 296 -12.16 30.24 -3.26
N ILE A 297 -11.92 29.76 -4.49
CA ILE A 297 -10.66 29.09 -4.85
C ILE A 297 -9.46 30.02 -4.69
N ASN A 298 -9.57 31.27 -5.13
CA ASN A 298 -8.48 32.23 -5.01
C ASN A 298 -8.18 32.58 -3.54
N GLU A 299 -9.20 32.68 -2.70
CA GLU A 299 -9.09 32.96 -1.26
C GLU A 299 -8.67 31.74 -0.42
N LEU A 300 -8.79 30.52 -0.96
CA LEU A 300 -8.43 29.28 -0.25
C LEU A 300 -6.93 29.25 0.12
N GLY A 301 -6.62 29.06 1.40
CA GLY A 301 -5.25 28.93 1.90
C GLY A 301 -4.62 27.56 1.65
N ALA A 302 -3.32 27.43 1.96
CA ALA A 302 -2.58 26.17 1.88
C ALA A 302 -2.72 25.30 3.13
N ASN A 303 -2.98 25.91 4.29
CA ASN A 303 -2.92 25.26 5.60
C ASN A 303 -3.74 23.97 5.71
N GLU A 304 -5.00 23.98 5.24
CA GLU A 304 -5.89 22.81 5.31
C GLU A 304 -5.31 21.61 4.54
N PHE A 305 -4.59 21.85 3.43
CA PHE A 305 -3.91 20.79 2.69
C PHE A 305 -2.57 20.43 3.35
N GLU A 306 -1.79 21.41 3.80
CA GLU A 306 -0.46 21.18 4.38
C GLU A 306 -0.54 20.34 5.67
N GLU A 307 -1.53 20.61 6.51
CA GLU A 307 -1.79 19.90 7.78
C GLU A 307 -2.28 18.46 7.60
N MET A 308 -2.75 18.09 6.39
CA MET A 308 -3.16 16.71 6.12
C MET A 308 -1.97 15.75 6.10
N MET A 309 -2.15 14.58 6.71
CA MET A 309 -1.24 13.45 6.55
C MET A 309 -1.29 12.91 5.10
N THR A 310 -0.25 12.17 4.68
CA THR A 310 -0.16 11.62 3.31
C THR A 310 -1.43 10.88 2.90
N ALA A 311 -1.95 9.99 3.73
CA ALA A 311 -3.16 9.23 3.41
C ALA A 311 -4.40 10.13 3.20
N GLN A 312 -4.51 11.24 3.93
CA GLN A 312 -5.58 12.23 3.72
C GLN A 312 -5.39 12.97 2.39
N LYS A 313 -4.15 13.33 2.04
CA LYS A 313 -3.81 13.93 0.75
C LYS A 313 -4.13 12.97 -0.41
N GLU A 314 -3.78 11.69 -0.29
CA GLU A 314 -4.15 10.66 -1.27
C GLU A 314 -5.68 10.53 -1.41
N LYS A 315 -6.42 10.50 -0.28
CA LYS A 315 -7.88 10.46 -0.31
C LYS A 315 -8.48 11.70 -0.98
N PHE A 316 -7.94 12.88 -0.67
CA PHE A 316 -8.35 14.13 -1.31
C PHE A 316 -8.21 14.04 -2.83
N PHE A 317 -7.07 13.59 -3.35
CA PHE A 317 -6.89 13.44 -4.80
C PHE A 317 -7.76 12.33 -5.40
N SER A 318 -7.96 11.20 -4.70
CA SER A 318 -8.90 10.14 -5.11
C SER A 318 -10.31 10.70 -5.34
N LEU A 319 -10.78 11.56 -4.43
CA LEU A 319 -12.10 12.21 -4.56
C LEU A 319 -12.18 13.13 -5.79
N LEU A 320 -11.11 13.88 -6.09
CA LEU A 320 -11.05 14.70 -7.31
C LEU A 320 -11.07 13.80 -8.56
N ASP A 321 -10.27 12.75 -8.57
CA ASP A 321 -10.10 11.86 -9.70
C ASP A 321 -11.40 11.15 -10.11
N VAL A 322 -12.14 10.65 -9.11
CA VAL A 322 -13.45 10.01 -9.31
C VAL A 322 -14.45 11.00 -9.91
N ASP A 323 -14.51 12.23 -9.39
CA ASP A 323 -15.44 13.25 -9.88
C ASP A 323 -15.13 13.61 -11.35
N ILE A 324 -13.88 13.94 -11.66
CA ILE A 324 -13.42 14.26 -13.02
C ILE A 324 -13.71 13.11 -13.99
N SER A 325 -13.43 11.86 -13.57
CA SER A 325 -13.64 10.68 -14.41
C SER A 325 -15.12 10.39 -14.72
N SER A 326 -16.02 10.75 -13.80
CA SER A 326 -17.47 10.58 -13.97
C SER A 326 -18.12 11.63 -14.89
N GLY A 327 -17.32 12.54 -15.47
CA GLY A 327 -17.84 13.73 -16.16
C GLY A 327 -18.41 14.76 -15.19
N GLY A 328 -18.05 14.66 -13.90
CA GLY A 328 -18.33 15.65 -12.87
C GLY A 328 -17.60 16.97 -13.12
N ALA A 329 -18.04 18.01 -12.39
CA ALA A 329 -17.53 19.38 -12.34
C ALA A 329 -16.85 19.95 -13.62
N HIS A 330 -17.62 20.69 -14.44
CA HIS A 330 -17.08 21.56 -15.52
C HIS A 330 -16.07 22.62 -15.00
N SER A 331 -16.05 22.84 -13.69
CA SER A 331 -15.23 23.80 -12.98
C SER A 331 -13.79 23.36 -12.72
N PHE A 332 -13.44 22.06 -12.74
CA PHE A 332 -12.05 21.61 -12.55
C PHE A 332 -11.24 21.73 -13.85
N ASN A 333 -11.18 22.96 -14.37
CA ASN A 333 -10.51 23.31 -15.61
C ASN A 333 -9.00 23.52 -15.41
N HIS A 334 -8.28 23.77 -16.51
CA HIS A 334 -6.82 23.98 -16.49
C HIS A 334 -6.38 25.16 -15.63
N GLU A 335 -7.22 26.19 -15.47
CA GLU A 335 -6.92 27.34 -14.60
C GLU A 335 -6.92 26.92 -13.13
N ARG A 336 -7.91 26.15 -12.68
CA ARG A 336 -7.95 25.64 -11.29
C ARG A 336 -6.79 24.72 -10.98
N ILE A 337 -6.42 23.84 -11.91
CA ILE A 337 -5.25 22.97 -11.77
C ILE A 337 -3.99 23.80 -11.61
N GLN A 338 -3.84 24.88 -12.40
CA GLN A 338 -2.71 25.79 -12.26
C GLN A 338 -2.71 26.54 -10.91
N ILE A 339 -3.88 26.93 -10.40
CA ILE A 339 -3.99 27.56 -9.07
C ILE A 339 -3.62 26.55 -7.97
N MET A 340 -4.12 25.32 -8.04
CA MET A 340 -3.80 24.25 -7.09
C MET A 340 -2.29 23.97 -7.05
N GLU A 341 -1.68 23.83 -8.22
CA GLU A 341 -0.23 23.65 -8.35
C GLU A 341 0.54 24.78 -7.66
N LYS A 342 0.17 26.04 -7.92
CA LYS A 342 0.85 27.19 -7.31
C LYS A 342 0.65 27.25 -5.79
N LYS A 343 -0.52 26.88 -5.29
CA LYS A 343 -0.84 26.93 -3.85
C LYS A 343 -0.14 25.82 -3.07
N TYR A 344 -0.07 24.62 -3.63
CA TYR A 344 0.40 23.42 -2.91
C TYR A 344 1.78 22.92 -3.37
N SER A 345 2.39 23.55 -4.39
CA SER A 345 3.71 23.20 -4.93
C SER A 345 3.87 21.72 -5.31
N LEU A 346 2.86 21.15 -5.97
CA LEU A 346 2.71 19.70 -6.18
C LEU A 346 3.70 19.14 -7.21
N ASN A 347 4.11 19.89 -8.22
CA ASN A 347 5.11 19.41 -9.19
C ASN A 347 6.49 19.19 -8.53
N THR A 348 6.79 19.92 -7.47
CA THR A 348 8.08 19.92 -6.77
C THR A 348 8.08 19.16 -5.44
N THR A 349 6.95 18.60 -5.01
CA THR A 349 6.89 17.84 -3.76
C THR A 349 7.85 16.63 -3.76
N GLY A 350 8.51 16.40 -2.62
CA GLY A 350 9.36 15.23 -2.38
C GLY A 350 8.57 13.97 -2.05
N ASN A 351 7.32 14.10 -1.62
CA ASN A 351 6.46 12.97 -1.30
C ASN A 351 5.95 12.31 -2.60
N CYS A 352 6.44 11.10 -2.89
CA CYS A 352 6.12 10.38 -4.12
C CYS A 352 4.65 9.92 -4.21
N ASP A 353 3.99 9.64 -3.08
CA ASP A 353 2.56 9.29 -3.07
C ASP A 353 1.71 10.49 -3.50
N VAL A 354 1.93 11.65 -2.88
CA VAL A 354 1.26 12.91 -3.24
C VAL A 354 1.56 13.30 -4.68
N LYS A 355 2.83 13.23 -5.10
CA LYS A 355 3.25 13.56 -6.46
C LYS A 355 2.58 12.67 -7.50
N CYS A 356 2.50 11.37 -7.24
CA CYS A 356 1.84 10.44 -8.13
C CYS A 356 0.35 10.79 -8.26
N GLN A 357 -0.36 10.97 -7.15
CA GLN A 357 -1.80 11.30 -7.19
C GLN A 357 -2.07 12.62 -7.91
N TRP A 358 -1.22 13.63 -7.68
CA TRP A 358 -1.27 14.89 -8.43
C TRP A 358 -1.11 14.69 -9.95
N ILE A 359 -0.06 13.97 -10.37
CA ILE A 359 0.18 13.66 -11.79
C ILE A 359 -1.04 12.94 -12.39
N LEU A 360 -1.58 11.98 -11.66
CA LEU A 360 -2.75 11.22 -12.08
C LEU A 360 -3.94 12.16 -12.32
N VAL A 361 -4.33 12.98 -11.33
CA VAL A 361 -5.45 13.94 -11.45
C VAL A 361 -5.24 14.91 -12.62
N ALA A 362 -4.04 15.47 -12.78
CA ALA A 362 -3.73 16.40 -13.86
C ALA A 362 -3.76 15.74 -15.26
N LEU A 363 -3.30 14.48 -15.39
CA LEU A 363 -3.42 13.70 -16.63
C LEU A 363 -4.87 13.34 -16.95
N GLN A 364 -5.68 13.09 -15.92
CA GLN A 364 -7.11 12.81 -16.07
C GLN A 364 -7.83 14.06 -16.63
N ALA A 365 -7.53 15.23 -16.08
CA ALA A 365 -8.04 16.52 -16.53
C ALA A 365 -7.39 17.07 -17.83
N LYS A 366 -6.49 16.31 -18.46
CA LYS A 366 -5.83 16.67 -19.73
C LYS A 366 -5.05 17.99 -19.66
N TRP A 367 -4.40 18.29 -18.54
CA TRP A 367 -3.58 19.48 -18.37
C TRP A 367 -2.17 19.27 -18.92
N GLU A 368 -1.91 19.71 -20.17
CA GLU A 368 -0.66 19.44 -20.90
C GLU A 368 0.66 19.75 -20.16
N PRO A 369 0.76 20.82 -19.35
CA PRO A 369 1.98 21.10 -18.58
C PRO A 369 2.42 19.96 -17.64
N ILE A 370 1.54 19.01 -17.29
CA ILE A 370 1.92 17.86 -16.46
C ILE A 370 2.78 16.83 -17.19
N ILE A 371 2.69 16.74 -18.52
CA ILE A 371 3.35 15.70 -19.32
C ILE A 371 4.85 15.61 -19.03
N PRO A 372 5.66 16.70 -19.10
CA PRO A 372 7.09 16.62 -18.77
C PRO A 372 7.36 16.19 -17.33
N ILE A 373 6.50 16.57 -16.38
CA ILE A 373 6.61 16.19 -14.96
C ILE A 373 6.35 14.69 -14.80
N ALA A 374 5.32 14.16 -15.46
CA ALA A 374 4.97 12.75 -15.46
C ALA A 374 6.07 11.89 -16.10
N LEU A 375 6.59 12.30 -17.27
CA LEU A 375 7.68 11.59 -17.96
C LEU A 375 8.97 11.57 -17.13
N LYS A 376 9.31 12.69 -16.47
CA LYS A 376 10.44 12.74 -15.55
C LYS A 376 10.23 11.81 -14.35
N PHE A 377 9.06 11.85 -13.74
CA PHE A 377 8.74 11.04 -12.56
C PHE A 377 8.90 9.55 -12.84
N VAL A 378 8.34 9.03 -13.93
CA VAL A 378 8.48 7.60 -14.30
C VAL A 378 9.87 7.21 -14.81
N SER A 379 10.72 8.20 -15.13
CA SER A 379 12.12 7.96 -15.55
C SER A 379 13.08 7.88 -14.37
N ASP A 380 12.74 8.51 -13.25
CA ASP A 380 13.59 8.59 -12.07
C ASP A 380 13.37 7.43 -11.10
N ILE A 381 12.26 6.69 -11.22
CA ILE A 381 11.85 5.64 -10.27
C ILE A 381 11.36 4.37 -10.99
N GLY A 382 11.43 3.21 -10.33
CA GLY A 382 10.96 1.93 -10.85
C GLY A 382 9.79 1.30 -10.11
N ARG A 383 9.31 1.91 -9.01
CA ARG A 383 8.24 1.35 -8.18
C ARG A 383 6.94 1.22 -8.96
N VAL A 384 6.40 0.00 -9.06
CA VAL A 384 5.22 -0.30 -9.90
C VAL A 384 3.99 0.47 -9.44
N LYS A 385 3.84 0.73 -8.12
CA LYS A 385 2.78 1.59 -7.52
C LYS A 385 2.61 2.91 -8.27
N TYR A 386 3.71 3.52 -8.74
CA TYR A 386 3.69 4.83 -9.40
C TYR A 386 3.81 4.72 -10.91
N VAL A 387 4.74 3.89 -11.37
CA VAL A 387 5.11 3.80 -12.79
C VAL A 387 3.93 3.30 -13.62
N ARG A 388 3.22 2.27 -13.14
CA ARG A 388 2.11 1.66 -13.88
C ARG A 388 0.95 2.62 -14.13
N PRO A 389 0.31 3.26 -13.12
CA PRO A 389 -0.83 4.13 -13.36
C PRO A 389 -0.46 5.40 -14.15
N CYS A 390 0.75 5.94 -13.97
CA CYS A 390 1.22 7.08 -14.76
C CYS A 390 1.35 6.73 -16.25
N TYR A 391 2.01 5.62 -16.59
CA TYR A 391 2.09 5.15 -17.97
C TYR A 391 0.71 4.83 -18.55
N GLN A 392 -0.18 4.22 -17.75
CA GLN A 392 -1.54 3.93 -18.20
C GLN A 392 -2.26 5.19 -18.69
N ARG A 393 -2.32 6.24 -17.87
CA ARG A 393 -2.99 7.51 -18.25
C ARG A 393 -2.30 8.21 -19.41
N MET A 394 -0.97 8.22 -19.43
CA MET A 394 -0.21 8.80 -20.55
C MET A 394 -0.42 8.04 -21.86
N PHE A 395 -0.58 6.71 -21.82
CA PHE A 395 -0.88 5.90 -23.01
C PHE A 395 -2.34 6.05 -23.46
N GLU A 396 -3.27 6.32 -22.55
CA GLU A 396 -4.67 6.60 -22.84
C GLU A 396 -4.88 7.95 -23.51
N TRP A 397 -4.06 8.95 -23.18
CA TRP A 397 -4.14 10.28 -23.78
C TRP A 397 -3.26 10.43 -25.03
N LYS A 398 -3.90 10.75 -26.16
CA LYS A 398 -3.24 10.86 -27.48
C LYS A 398 -2.02 11.80 -27.48
N VAL A 399 -2.10 12.94 -26.78
CA VAL A 399 -1.03 13.97 -26.78
C VAL A 399 0.24 13.48 -26.09
N SER A 400 0.13 12.69 -25.01
CA SER A 400 1.29 12.19 -24.26
C SER A 400 1.80 10.83 -24.73
N ARG A 401 1.03 10.11 -25.57
CA ARG A 401 1.27 8.69 -25.86
C ARG A 401 2.61 8.42 -26.51
N GLU A 402 3.00 9.21 -27.50
CA GLU A 402 4.25 9.01 -28.25
C GLU A 402 5.47 9.25 -27.35
N SER A 403 5.54 10.39 -26.66
CA SER A 403 6.63 10.68 -25.72
C SER A 403 6.70 9.68 -24.56
N ALA A 404 5.57 9.14 -24.11
CA ALA A 404 5.55 8.08 -23.10
C ALA A 404 6.14 6.76 -23.61
N LEU A 405 5.85 6.38 -24.87
CA LEU A 405 6.44 5.19 -25.50
C LEU A 405 7.95 5.33 -25.67
N GLU A 406 8.40 6.47 -26.19
CA GLU A 406 9.83 6.77 -26.34
C GLU A 406 10.56 6.75 -24.99
N THR A 407 9.95 7.36 -23.97
CA THR A 407 10.50 7.38 -22.61
C THR A 407 10.58 5.98 -22.02
N PHE A 408 9.55 5.14 -22.22
CA PHE A 408 9.56 3.76 -21.76
C PHE A 408 10.69 2.95 -22.41
N GLU A 409 10.79 2.97 -23.74
CA GLU A 409 11.85 2.22 -24.45
C GLU A 409 13.25 2.73 -24.09
N LYS A 410 13.42 4.04 -23.89
CA LYS A 410 14.70 4.62 -23.43
C LYS A 410 15.10 4.14 -22.03
N ASN A 411 14.14 4.03 -21.10
CA ASN A 411 14.42 3.67 -19.71
C ASN A 411 14.46 2.16 -19.47
N LYS A 412 13.88 1.36 -20.37
CA LYS A 412 13.77 -0.10 -20.28
C LYS A 412 15.06 -0.81 -19.85
N PRO A 413 16.28 -0.47 -20.34
CA PRO A 413 17.51 -1.15 -19.91
C PRO A 413 17.88 -0.94 -18.43
N ARG A 414 17.31 0.07 -17.76
CA ARG A 414 17.56 0.40 -16.35
C ARG A 414 16.45 -0.10 -15.43
N MET A 415 15.29 -0.44 -15.98
CA MET A 415 14.12 -0.85 -15.22
C MET A 415 14.25 -2.31 -14.78
N HIS A 416 13.69 -2.62 -13.62
CA HIS A 416 13.54 -4.00 -13.18
C HIS A 416 12.56 -4.76 -14.10
N ASN A 417 12.84 -6.04 -14.38
CA ASN A 417 12.05 -6.86 -15.32
C ASN A 417 10.56 -6.91 -14.96
N PHE A 418 10.25 -6.97 -13.68
CA PHE A 418 8.86 -6.94 -13.19
C PHE A 418 8.14 -5.65 -13.61
N THR A 419 8.77 -4.49 -13.42
CA THR A 419 8.19 -3.20 -13.85
C THR A 419 8.02 -3.14 -15.37
N ILE A 420 8.97 -3.67 -16.14
CA ILE A 420 8.88 -3.75 -17.61
C ILE A 420 7.65 -4.56 -18.03
N GLN A 421 7.45 -5.75 -17.46
CA GLN A 421 6.31 -6.62 -17.77
C GLN A 421 4.97 -5.91 -17.50
N PHE A 422 4.85 -5.21 -16.37
CA PHE A 422 3.63 -4.44 -16.07
C PHE A 422 3.36 -3.35 -17.09
N VAL A 423 4.34 -2.51 -17.39
CA VAL A 423 4.15 -1.40 -18.35
C VAL A 423 3.84 -1.94 -19.75
N GLN A 424 4.51 -3.03 -20.15
CA GLN A 424 4.30 -3.64 -21.46
C GLN A 424 2.91 -4.30 -21.58
N SER A 425 2.36 -4.85 -20.49
CA SER A 425 1.00 -5.39 -20.49
C SER A 425 -0.08 -4.33 -20.78
N LEU A 426 0.15 -3.06 -20.40
CA LEU A 426 -0.75 -1.94 -20.70
C LEU A 426 -0.87 -1.68 -22.20
N LEU A 427 0.20 -1.93 -22.96
CA LEU A 427 0.21 -1.77 -24.42
C LEU A 427 -0.57 -2.90 -25.10
N ASN A 428 -0.48 -4.11 -24.56
CA ASN A 428 -1.14 -5.30 -25.12
C ASN A 428 -2.66 -5.33 -24.84
N ASN A 429 -3.11 -4.81 -23.69
CA ASN A 429 -4.53 -4.80 -23.33
C ASN A 429 -5.40 -3.91 -24.23
N LYS A 430 -4.83 -2.88 -24.88
CA LYS A 430 -5.56 -2.10 -25.90
C LYS A 430 -5.85 -2.92 -27.17
N ASN A 431 -4.97 -3.84 -27.55
CA ASN A 431 -5.21 -4.69 -28.73
C ASN A 431 -6.39 -5.66 -28.49
N LYS A 432 -6.65 -6.06 -27.24
CA LYS A 432 -7.83 -6.88 -26.89
C LYS A 432 -9.14 -6.08 -26.87
N LYS A 433 -9.14 -4.83 -26.37
CA LYS A 433 -10.33 -3.95 -26.43
C LYS A 433 -10.66 -3.51 -27.87
N GLY A 434 -9.66 -3.36 -28.74
CA GLY A 434 -9.85 -3.11 -30.18
C GLY A 434 -10.41 -4.32 -30.93
N ALA A 435 -9.86 -5.52 -30.68
CA ALA A 435 -10.32 -6.75 -31.34
C ALA A 435 -11.76 -7.17 -30.96
N ASN A 436 -12.21 -6.88 -29.73
CA ASN A 436 -13.60 -7.13 -29.34
C ASN A 436 -14.60 -6.15 -29.96
N ASN A 437 -14.19 -4.95 -30.38
CA ASN A 437 -15.07 -4.02 -31.08
C ASN A 437 -15.12 -4.28 -32.60
N GLU A 438 -14.13 -4.96 -33.18
CA GLU A 438 -14.16 -5.37 -34.59
C GLU A 438 -14.92 -6.70 -34.79
N MET A 439 -15.02 -7.57 -33.78
CA MET A 439 -15.79 -8.82 -33.86
C MET A 439 -17.30 -8.69 -33.59
N VAL A 440 -17.79 -7.51 -33.21
CA VAL A 440 -19.24 -7.23 -33.03
C VAL A 440 -19.82 -6.46 -34.24
N GLY A 441 -18.99 -6.14 -35.25
CA GLY A 441 -19.37 -5.41 -36.46
C GLY A 441 -19.55 -6.25 -37.73
N ASN A 442 -19.45 -7.58 -37.66
CA ASN A 442 -19.73 -8.49 -38.77
C ASN A 442 -20.15 -9.86 -38.23
N ASN A 443 -21.44 -10.01 -37.92
CA ASN A 443 -22.27 -11.21 -38.17
C ASN A 443 -23.70 -10.95 -37.67
#